data_AF-A0AAP1H9D7-F1
#
_entry.id   AF-A0AAP1H9D7-F1
#
_cell.length_a   1.000
_cell.length_b   1.000
_cell.length_c   1.000
_cell.angle_alpha   90.00
_cell.angle_beta   90.00
_cell.angle_gamma   90.00
#
_symmetry.space_group_name_H-M   'P 1'
#
loop_
_entity.id
_entity.type
_entity.pdbx_description
1 polymer ?
#
loop_
_entity_poly.entity_id
_entity_poly.type
_entity_poly.pdbx_seq_one_letter_code
_entity_poly.pdbx_strand_id
1 'polypeptide(L)'
;MTNSRTNPKVDEFLSKAKKWKEEFEKLRTIILDCELTEDFKWMHPCYTYNNKNVVLIHGFKEYCALLFHKGALLQDAHGILIQQTENVQRRARFGLQMFRK
;
A
#
# COMPACT_ATOMS: atom_id res chain seq x y z
N MET A 1 -2.31 -25.66 -5.02
CA MET A 1 -1.76 -25.04 -6.24
C MET A 1 -1.29 -23.64 -5.89
N THR A 2 0.01 -23.47 -5.66
CA THR A 2 0.62 -22.19 -5.28
C THR A 2 0.73 -21.31 -6.53
N ASN A 3 -0.36 -20.59 -6.85
CA ASN A 3 -0.31 -19.53 -7.86
C ASN A 3 0.73 -18.51 -7.39
N SER A 4 1.82 -18.36 -8.14
CA SER A 4 2.78 -17.28 -7.93
C SER A 4 2.07 -15.95 -8.14
N ARG A 5 1.45 -15.42 -7.08
CA ARG A 5 0.77 -14.10 -7.05
C ARG A 5 1.76 -12.94 -6.97
N THR A 6 3.05 -13.22 -7.10
CA THR A 6 4.15 -12.29 -6.85
C THR A 6 4.61 -11.63 -8.14
N ASN A 7 4.69 -10.30 -8.15
CA ASN A 7 5.13 -9.53 -9.31
C ASN A 7 6.65 -9.25 -9.26
N PRO A 8 7.43 -9.66 -10.29
CA PRO A 8 8.89 -9.49 -10.29
C PRO A 8 9.35 -8.03 -10.20
N LYS A 9 8.54 -7.06 -10.64
CA LYS A 9 8.85 -5.64 -10.48
C LYS A 9 8.75 -5.19 -9.02
N VAL A 10 7.81 -5.75 -8.27
CA VAL A 10 7.68 -5.52 -6.83
C VAL A 10 8.85 -6.18 -6.10
N ASP A 11 9.24 -7.40 -6.49
CA ASP A 11 10.42 -8.07 -5.95
C ASP A 11 11.69 -7.24 -6.15
N GLU A 12 11.87 -6.68 -7.34
CA GLU A 12 13.00 -5.80 -7.64
C GLU A 12 12.97 -4.53 -6.76
N PHE A 13 11.81 -3.89 -6.62
CA PHE A 13 11.65 -2.72 -5.75
C PHE A 13 12.01 -3.02 -4.29
N LEU A 14 11.54 -4.15 -3.76
CA LEU A 14 11.82 -4.58 -2.39
C LEU A 14 13.29 -4.94 -2.18
N SER A 15 13.93 -5.57 -3.17
CA SER A 15 15.36 -5.88 -3.11
C SER A 15 16.23 -4.62 -3.04
N LYS A 16 15.80 -3.55 -3.72
CA LYS A 16 16.48 -2.25 -3.76
C LYS A 16 16.13 -1.36 -2.56
N ALA A 17 15.11 -1.69 -1.78
CA ALA A 17 14.67 -0.90 -0.64
C ALA A 17 15.70 -0.97 0.50
N LYS A 18 16.38 0.16 0.77
CA LYS A 18 17.33 0.30 1.88
C LYS A 18 16.67 0.53 3.24
N LYS A 19 15.43 1.03 3.24
CA LYS A 19 14.62 1.32 4.44
C LYS A 19 13.26 0.66 4.30
N TRP A 20 12.65 0.31 5.43
CA TRP A 20 11.31 -0.26 5.53
C TRP A 20 11.12 -1.60 4.82
N LYS A 21 12.21 -2.34 4.55
CA LYS A 21 12.17 -3.58 3.77
C LYS A 21 11.30 -4.64 4.45
N GLU A 22 11.54 -4.89 5.74
CA GLU A 22 10.76 -5.85 6.54
C GLU A 22 9.29 -5.43 6.62
N GLU A 23 9.02 -4.14 6.78
CA GLU A 23 7.67 -3.59 6.82
C GLU A 23 6.98 -3.76 5.47
N PHE A 24 7.66 -3.49 4.36
CA PHE A 24 7.09 -3.71 3.03
C PHE A 24 6.79 -5.19 2.76
N GLU A 25 7.66 -6.10 3.18
CA GLU A 25 7.44 -7.55 3.05
C GLU A 25 6.22 -7.98 3.87
N LYS A 26 6.09 -7.52 5.13
CA LYS A 26 4.92 -7.79 5.97
C LYS A 26 3.64 -7.22 5.36
N LEU A 27 3.67 -5.97 4.91
CA LEU A 27 2.52 -5.30 4.28
C LEU A 27 2.09 -6.05 3.01
N ARG A 28 3.05 -6.46 2.19
CA ARG A 28 2.80 -7.28 1.01
C ARG A 28 2.10 -8.58 1.36
N THR A 29 2.57 -9.31 2.38
CA THR A 29 1.93 -10.56 2.82
C THR A 29 0.48 -10.32 3.24
N ILE A 30 0.21 -9.29 4.04
CA ILE A 30 -1.15 -8.95 4.49
C ILE A 30 -2.06 -8.62 3.29
N ILE A 31 -1.55 -7.86 2.33
CA ILE A 31 -2.33 -7.46 1.15
C ILE A 31 -2.61 -8.64 0.22
N LEU A 32 -1.63 -9.54 0.04
CA LEU A 32 -1.79 -10.75 -0.75
C LEU A 32 -2.77 -11.75 -0.10
N ASP A 33 -2.87 -11.74 1.23
CA ASP A 33 -3.88 -12.50 1.98
C ASP A 33 -5.30 -11.97 1.73
N CYS A 34 -5.44 -10.65 1.51
CA CYS A 34 -6.70 -9.99 1.15
C CYS A 34 -7.15 -10.22 -0.31
N GLU A 35 -6.60 -11.22 -1.01
CA GLU A 35 -6.92 -11.58 -2.39
C GLU A 35 -6.70 -10.44 -3.41
N LEU A 36 -5.84 -9.48 -3.09
CA LEU A 36 -5.50 -8.39 -4.01
C LEU A 36 -4.42 -8.84 -5.01
N THR A 37 -4.53 -8.35 -6.24
CA THR A 37 -3.56 -8.63 -7.32
C THR A 37 -2.42 -7.62 -7.29
N GLU A 38 -1.18 -8.12 -7.30
CA GLU A 38 0.02 -7.30 -7.37
C GLU A 38 0.26 -6.66 -8.73
N ASP A 39 0.50 -5.36 -8.71
CA ASP A 39 0.83 -4.53 -9.84
C ASP A 39 1.99 -3.58 -9.46
N PHE A 40 2.61 -2.97 -10.46
CA PHE A 40 3.68 -2.01 -10.25
C PHE A 40 3.42 -0.74 -11.06
N LYS A 41 3.01 0.31 -10.36
CA LYS A 41 2.57 1.57 -10.95
C LYS A 41 3.20 2.74 -10.21
N TRP A 42 3.52 3.81 -10.95
CA TRP A 42 4.15 5.01 -10.39
C TRP A 42 5.44 4.70 -9.59
N MET A 43 6.22 3.70 -10.03
CA MET A 43 7.45 3.25 -9.36
C MET A 43 7.24 2.64 -7.97
N HIS A 44 6.01 2.26 -7.61
CA HIS A 44 5.68 1.67 -6.32
C HIS A 44 4.82 0.41 -6.46
N PRO A 45 4.91 -0.52 -5.50
CA PRO A 45 3.99 -1.66 -5.41
C PRO A 45 2.55 -1.16 -5.25
N CYS A 46 1.70 -1.52 -6.20
CA CYS A 46 0.29 -1.16 -6.25
C CYS A 46 -0.54 -2.44 -6.25
N TYR A 47 -1.66 -2.44 -5.56
CA TYR A 47 -2.50 -3.61 -5.42
C TYR A 47 -3.90 -3.29 -5.89
N THR A 48 -4.42 -4.18 -6.72
CA THR A 48 -5.66 -3.97 -7.45
C THR A 48 -6.67 -5.08 -7.16
N TYR A 49 -7.94 -4.73 -7.18
CA TYR A 49 -9.06 -5.66 -7.11
C TYR A 49 -9.98 -5.39 -8.30
N ASN A 50 -10.26 -6.40 -9.12
CA ASN A 50 -11.04 -6.26 -10.34
C ASN A 50 -10.57 -5.08 -11.22
N ASN A 51 -9.26 -4.99 -11.46
CA ASN A 51 -8.57 -3.92 -12.21
C ASN A 51 -8.70 -2.49 -11.63
N LYS A 52 -9.25 -2.34 -10.41
CA LYS A 52 -9.33 -1.05 -9.73
C LYS A 52 -8.21 -0.95 -8.71
N ASN A 53 -7.49 0.18 -8.70
CA ASN A 53 -6.43 0.43 -7.71
C ASN A 53 -7.07 0.54 -6.32
N VAL A 54 -6.62 -0.29 -5.39
CA VAL A 54 -7.12 -0.34 -4.02
C VAL A 54 -6.13 0.35 -3.09
N VAL A 55 -4.92 -0.20 -3.01
CA VAL A 55 -3.88 0.24 -2.07
C VAL A 55 -2.51 0.29 -2.75
N LEU A 56 -1.65 1.19 -2.30
CA LEU A 56 -0.29 1.36 -2.75
C LEU A 56 0.65 1.42 -1.54
N ILE A 57 1.77 0.73 -1.61
CA ILE A 57 2.79 0.77 -0.56
C ILE A 57 3.81 1.88 -0.89
N HIS A 58 4.04 2.79 0.05
CA HIS A 58 5.01 3.87 -0.13
C HIS A 58 5.90 4.07 1.10
N GLY A 59 7.21 4.03 0.91
CA GLY A 59 8.18 4.38 1.94
C GLY A 59 8.61 5.82 1.83
N PHE A 60 8.41 6.58 2.90
CA PHE A 60 8.96 7.91 3.09
C PHE A 60 10.27 7.83 3.92
N LYS A 61 10.96 8.96 4.03
CA LYS A 61 12.25 9.05 4.76
C LYS A 61 12.11 8.68 6.24
N GLU A 62 10.97 9.03 6.84
CA GLU A 62 10.68 8.91 8.28
C GLU A 62 9.62 7.86 8.62
N TYR A 63 8.84 7.38 7.63
CA TYR A 63 7.78 6.40 7.84
C TYR A 63 7.46 5.60 6.59
N CYS A 64 6.80 4.45 6.75
CA CYS A 64 6.14 3.73 5.67
C CYS A 64 4.62 3.92 5.77
N ALA A 65 3.94 4.00 4.62
CA ALA A 65 2.49 4.14 4.57
C ALA A 65 1.85 3.26 3.50
N LEU A 66 0.62 2.83 3.80
CA LEU A 66 -0.32 2.27 2.83
C LEU A 66 -1.25 3.37 2.34
N LEU A 67 -1.27 3.66 1.05
CA LEU A 67 -2.13 4.68 0.45
C LEU A 67 -3.32 4.02 -0.24
N PHE A 68 -4.51 4.23 0.29
CA PHE A 68 -5.77 3.74 -0.25
C PHE A 68 -6.36 4.75 -1.24
N HIS A 69 -6.55 4.33 -2.49
CA HIS A 69 -7.11 5.19 -3.55
C HIS A 69 -8.58 5.57 -3.32
N LYS A 70 -9.32 4.72 -2.61
CA LYS A 70 -10.72 4.92 -2.21
C LYS A 70 -10.88 4.85 -0.70
N GLY A 71 -9.91 5.40 0.02
CA GLY A 71 -9.89 5.38 1.48
C GLY A 71 -11.13 5.97 2.14
N ALA A 72 -11.78 6.96 1.52
CA ALA A 72 -13.02 7.57 2.03
C ALA A 72 -14.18 6.58 2.18
N LEU A 73 -14.13 5.47 1.43
CA LEU A 73 -15.16 4.44 1.46
C LEU A 73 -14.84 3.32 2.45
N LEU A 74 -13.62 3.30 3.01
CA LEU A 74 -13.25 2.34 4.04
C LEU A 74 -13.82 2.83 5.37
N GLN A 75 -14.51 1.93 6.07
CA GLN A 75 -14.90 2.18 7.45
C GLN A 75 -13.64 2.18 8.31
N ASP A 76 -13.31 3.34 8.87
CA ASP A 76 -12.20 3.49 9.80
C ASP A 76 -12.62 3.01 11.20
N ALA A 77 -12.83 1.69 11.34
CA ALA A 77 -13.31 1.09 12.58
C ALA A 77 -12.37 1.33 13.78
N HIS A 78 -11.10 1.64 13.52
CA HIS A 78 -10.07 1.81 14.53
C HIS A 78 -9.45 3.21 14.57
N GLY A 79 -9.94 4.17 13.77
CA GLY A 79 -9.42 5.54 13.78
C GLY A 79 -7.97 5.66 13.28
N ILE A 80 -7.48 4.71 12.48
CA ILE A 80 -6.05 4.61 12.10
C ILE A 80 -5.80 5.28 10.74
N LEU A 81 -6.85 5.58 9.98
CA LEU A 81 -6.70 6.20 8.66
C LEU A 81 -6.37 7.68 8.81
N ILE A 82 -5.14 8.05 8.48
CA ILE A 82 -4.68 9.43 8.50
C ILE A 82 -4.93 10.06 7.13
N GLN A 83 -5.73 11.13 7.12
CA GLN A 83 -5.95 11.95 5.94
C GLN A 83 -4.67 12.77 5.65
N GLN A 84 -4.10 12.63 4.46
CA GLN A 84 -2.81 13.25 4.15
C GLN A 84 -2.86 14.78 4.01
N THR A 85 -3.99 15.40 3.67
CA THR A 85 -4.14 16.86 3.60
C THR A 85 -5.57 17.33 3.88
N GLU A 86 -5.72 18.54 4.44
CA GLU A 86 -7.00 19.16 4.85
C GLU A 86 -7.91 19.57 3.66
N ASN A 87 -7.34 19.80 2.47
CA ASN A 87 -8.04 20.49 1.37
C ASN A 87 -8.39 19.64 0.12
N VAL A 88 -8.24 18.31 0.15
CA VAL A 88 -8.58 17.48 -1.03
C VAL A 88 -10.04 17.01 -0.95
N GLN A 89 -10.96 17.88 -1.34
CA GLN A 89 -12.32 17.47 -1.71
C GLN A 89 -12.27 16.53 -2.94
N ARG A 90 -12.96 15.38 -2.83
CA ARG A 90 -13.32 14.39 -3.88
C ARG A 90 -12.32 13.34 -4.37
N ARG A 91 -11.07 13.28 -3.91
CA ARG A 91 -10.18 12.14 -4.23
C ARG A 91 -9.39 11.72 -2.99
N ALA A 92 -10.10 11.13 -2.04
CA ALA A 92 -9.54 10.83 -0.74
C ALA A 92 -8.53 9.69 -0.83
N ARG A 93 -7.25 10.07 -0.80
CA ARG A 93 -6.13 9.16 -0.63
C ARG A 93 -5.90 9.05 0.87
N PHE A 94 -6.53 8.07 1.52
CA PHE A 94 -6.26 7.84 2.95
C PHE A 94 -5.01 7.00 3.09
N GLY A 95 -4.12 7.43 3.98
CA GLY A 95 -2.89 6.71 4.29
C GLY A 95 -3.03 6.00 5.64
N LEU A 96 -2.69 4.72 5.74
CA LEU A 96 -2.31 4.14 7.02
C LEU A 96 -0.83 4.49 7.24
N GLN A 97 -0.51 5.42 8.12
CA GLN A 97 0.87 5.70 8.51
C GLN A 97 1.27 4.67 9.56
N MET A 98 2.01 3.65 9.15
CA MET A 98 2.23 2.49 10.02
C MET A 98 3.35 2.69 11.04
N PHE A 99 4.35 3.56 10.81
CA PHE A 99 5.45 3.72 11.77
C PHE A 99 6.13 5.10 11.67
N ARG A 100 6.08 5.91 12.73
CA ARG A 100 7.09 6.95 13.01
C ARG A 100 8.13 6.30 13.92
N LYS A 101 9.40 6.29 13.49
CA LYS A 101 10.50 6.09 14.45
C LYS A 101 10.69 7.35 15.29
#